data_AF-Q75J42-F1
#
_entry.id   AF-Q75J42-F1
#
_cell.length_a   1.000
_cell.length_b   1.000
_cell.length_c   1.000
_cell.angle_alpha   90.00
_cell.angle_beta   90.00
_cell.angle_gamma   90.00
#
_symmetry.space_group_name_H-M   'P 1'
#
loop_
_entity.id
_entity.type
_entity.pdbx_description
1 polymer ?
#
loop_
_entity_poly.entity_id
_entity_poly.type
_entity_poly.pdbx_seq_one_letter_code
_entity_poly.pdbx_strand_id
1 'polypeptide(L)'
;MFLTSNWLGKGCIARQWPILLYTYVSRSNLTVAQALVQHTLSNEAIGEFFHIWDEVQRLSLTSEADRIKWKLTGDGSFPAVSSAYELFFMATEICPLGELVRHSRAPSRVRFFMWLALQGKCLTADNL
;
A
#
# COMPACT_ATOMS: atom_id res chain seq x y z
N MET A 1 -1.76 -9.23 -1.95
CA MET A 1 -0.35 -9.65 -1.78
C MET A 1 -0.17 -10.12 -0.35
N PHE A 2 0.09 -11.41 -0.13
CA PHE A 2 0.30 -12.01 1.18
C PHE A 2 1.36 -11.29 2.04
N LEU A 3 2.42 -10.80 1.38
CA LEU A 3 3.57 -10.14 2.00
C LEU A 3 3.34 -8.66 2.37
N THR A 4 2.33 -8.02 1.80
CA THR A 4 2.00 -6.60 2.06
C THR A 4 0.79 -6.43 2.96
N SER A 5 0.04 -7.50 3.24
CA SER A 5 -1.06 -7.52 4.20
C SER A 5 -0.56 -7.56 5.65
N ASN A 6 -1.33 -6.93 6.56
CA ASN A 6 -1.06 -6.90 8.00
C ASN A 6 -1.87 -8.00 8.72
N TRP A 7 -1.49 -9.25 8.52
CA TRP A 7 -2.15 -10.41 9.15
C TRP A 7 -1.38 -10.94 10.37
N LEU A 8 -0.12 -10.55 10.55
CA LEU A 8 0.72 -10.91 11.69
C LEU A 8 0.49 -10.02 12.94
N GLY A 9 -0.48 -9.10 12.89
CA GLY A 9 -0.85 -8.21 14.00
C GLY A 9 0.17 -7.11 14.33
N LYS A 10 1.46 -7.33 14.03
CA LYS A 10 2.56 -6.38 14.28
C LYS A 10 2.85 -5.44 13.09
N GLY A 11 2.18 -5.61 11.95
CA GLY A 11 2.44 -4.87 10.73
C GLY A 11 2.43 -5.76 9.48
N CYS A 12 2.70 -5.17 8.33
CA CYS A 12 2.92 -5.94 7.11
C CYS A 12 4.38 -6.42 7.05
N ILE A 13 4.58 -7.64 6.52
CA ILE A 13 5.91 -8.26 6.38
C ILE A 13 6.85 -7.33 5.60
N ALA A 14 6.34 -6.68 4.55
CA ALA A 14 7.09 -5.70 3.75
C ALA A 14 7.68 -4.52 4.53
N ARG A 15 7.09 -4.13 5.66
CA ARG A 15 7.62 -3.06 6.52
C ARG A 15 8.61 -3.57 7.55
N GLN A 16 8.36 -4.77 8.08
CA GLN A 16 9.08 -5.29 9.24
C GLN A 16 10.32 -6.10 8.86
N TRP A 17 10.31 -6.71 7.67
CA TRP A 17 11.39 -7.53 7.14
C TRP A 17 11.60 -7.19 5.65
N PRO A 18 12.15 -6.00 5.36
CA PRO A 18 12.27 -5.51 4.00
C PRO A 18 13.36 -6.23 3.20
N ILE A 19 14.39 -6.79 3.85
CA ILE A 19 15.57 -7.31 3.15
C ILE A 19 15.16 -8.53 2.35
N LEU A 20 14.60 -9.56 2.98
CA LEU A 20 14.12 -10.79 2.33
C LEU A 20 13.11 -10.48 1.22
N LEU A 21 12.24 -9.50 1.45
CA LEU A 21 11.11 -9.21 0.58
C LEU A 21 11.51 -8.43 -0.68
N TYR A 22 12.28 -7.34 -0.55
CA TYR A 22 12.66 -6.50 -1.68
C TYR A 22 13.79 -7.08 -2.52
N THR A 23 14.69 -7.86 -1.91
CA THR A 23 15.86 -8.38 -2.63
C THR A 23 15.58 -9.72 -3.30
N TYR A 24 14.85 -10.62 -2.65
CA TYR A 24 14.63 -11.98 -3.13
C TYR A 24 13.18 -12.22 -3.58
N VAL A 25 12.21 -12.07 -2.68
CA VAL A 25 10.83 -12.53 -2.98
C VAL A 25 10.11 -11.65 -4.01
N SER A 26 10.36 -10.34 -4.03
CA SER A 26 9.72 -9.42 -4.98
C SER A 26 10.40 -9.38 -6.35
N ARG A 27 11.66 -9.81 -6.46
CA ARG A 27 12.47 -9.66 -7.67
C ARG A 27 12.81 -10.98 -8.36
N SER A 28 12.67 -12.10 -7.66
CA SER A 28 13.00 -13.41 -8.20
C SER A 28 11.79 -14.32 -8.21
N ASN A 29 11.67 -15.16 -9.25
CA ASN A 29 10.74 -16.30 -9.27
C ASN A 29 11.29 -17.49 -8.46
N LEU A 30 12.21 -17.24 -7.52
CA LEU A 30 12.84 -18.27 -6.71
C LEU A 30 12.12 -18.40 -5.39
N THR A 31 11.84 -19.63 -5.00
CA THR A 31 11.36 -19.91 -3.65
C THR A 31 12.50 -19.71 -2.65
N VAL A 32 12.17 -19.35 -1.40
CA VAL A 32 13.18 -19.23 -0.34
C VAL A 32 13.95 -20.54 -0.15
N ALA A 33 13.29 -21.69 -0.31
CA ALA A 33 13.92 -23.00 -0.26
C ALA A 33 15.00 -23.18 -1.34
N GLN A 34 14.73 -22.80 -2.59
CA GLN A 34 15.71 -22.83 -3.66
C GLN A 34 16.88 -21.87 -3.40
N ALA A 35 16.57 -20.67 -2.92
CA ALA A 35 17.58 -19.65 -2.64
C ALA A 35 18.52 -20.05 -1.48
N LEU A 36 18.02 -20.80 -0.49
CA LEU A 36 18.80 -21.44 0.58
C LEU A 36 19.75 -22.50 0.03
N VAL A 37 19.26 -23.40 -0.83
CA VAL A 37 20.07 -24.49 -1.43
C VAL A 37 21.17 -23.93 -2.35
N GLN A 38 20.87 -22.83 -3.05
CA GLN A 38 21.83 -22.18 -3.95
C GLN A 38 22.79 -21.23 -3.21
N HIS A 39 22.69 -21.09 -1.87
CA HIS A 39 23.46 -20.15 -1.06
C HIS A 39 23.42 -18.70 -1.57
N THR A 40 22.31 -18.32 -2.20
CA THR A 40 22.11 -16.98 -2.78
C THR A 40 21.58 -15.96 -1.78
N LEU A 41 21.08 -16.42 -0.63
CA LEU A 41 20.54 -15.56 0.43
C LEU A 41 21.65 -14.99 1.32
N SER A 42 21.54 -13.71 1.67
CA SER A 42 22.38 -13.11 2.70
C SER A 42 22.03 -13.65 4.09
N ASN A 43 22.97 -13.59 5.03
CA ASN A 43 22.75 -14.03 6.41
C ASN A 43 21.59 -13.26 7.07
N GLU A 44 21.45 -11.97 6.75
CA GLU A 44 20.36 -11.12 7.23
C GLU A 44 19.02 -11.61 6.69
N ALA A 45 18.93 -11.94 5.39
CA ALA A 45 17.70 -12.46 4.80
C ALA A 45 17.31 -13.82 5.40
N ILE A 46 18.29 -14.68 5.71
CA ILE A 46 18.05 -15.95 6.40
C ILE A 46 17.51 -15.71 7.81
N GLY A 47 18.07 -14.75 8.55
CA GLY A 47 17.56 -14.34 9.86
C GLY A 47 16.12 -13.83 9.81
N GLU A 48 15.80 -12.97 8.84
CA GLU A 48 14.43 -12.50 8.62
C GLU A 48 13.46 -13.65 8.29
N PHE A 49 13.90 -14.63 7.50
CA PHE A 49 13.09 -15.82 7.19
C PHE A 49 12.72 -16.59 8.45
N PHE A 50 13.68 -16.88 9.34
CA PHE A 50 13.42 -17.60 10.58
C PHE A 50 12.47 -16.83 11.51
N HIS A 51 12.61 -15.51 11.59
CA HIS A 51 11.68 -14.69 12.35
C HIS A 51 10.25 -14.78 11.83
N ILE A 52 10.06 -14.70 10.50
CA ILE A 52 8.74 -14.86 9.89
C ILE A 52 8.22 -16.28 10.14
N TRP A 53 9.07 -17.29 9.96
CA TRP A 53 8.69 -18.69 10.20
C TRP A 53 8.15 -18.90 11.61
N ASP A 54 8.87 -18.42 12.63
CA ASP A 54 8.46 -18.54 14.03
C ASP A 54 7.13 -17.83 14.32
N GLU A 55 6.92 -16.64 13.76
CA GLU A 55 5.66 -15.92 13.95
C GLU A 55 4.49 -16.62 13.23
N VAL A 56 4.74 -17.20 12.06
CA VAL A 56 3.72 -17.96 11.31
C VAL A 56 3.31 -19.24 12.04
N GLN A 57 4.27 -19.96 12.63
CA GLN A 57 3.96 -21.16 13.42
C GLN A 57 3.12 -20.87 14.66
N ARG A 58 3.17 -19.63 15.18
CA ARG A 58 2.35 -19.20 16.32
C ARG A 58 0.92 -18.84 15.93
N LEU A 59 0.62 -18.70 14.64
CA LEU A 59 -0.71 -18.36 14.17
C LEU A 59 -1.58 -19.62 14.11
N SER A 60 -2.63 -19.62 14.91
CA SER A 60 -3.69 -20.62 14.85
C SER A 60 -4.69 -20.21 13.77
N LEU A 61 -4.65 -20.90 12.62
CA LEU A 61 -5.65 -20.73 11.59
C LEU A 61 -6.91 -21.51 12.01
N THR A 62 -8.05 -20.82 12.02
CA THR A 62 -9.35 -21.45 12.24
C THR A 62 -9.87 -22.00 10.92
N SER A 63 -10.62 -23.11 10.94
CA SER A 63 -11.31 -23.64 9.75
C SER A 63 -12.50 -22.79 9.28
N GLU A 64 -12.71 -21.61 9.87
CA GLU A 64 -13.77 -20.69 9.46
C GLU A 64 -13.47 -20.08 8.09
N ALA A 65 -14.54 -19.78 7.34
CA ALA A 65 -14.40 -19.06 6.09
C ALA A 65 -13.87 -17.64 6.32
N ASP A 66 -12.95 -17.20 5.46
CA ASP A 66 -12.41 -15.85 5.47
C ASP A 66 -13.52 -14.80 5.34
N ARG A 67 -13.45 -13.75 6.18
CA ARG A 67 -14.41 -12.64 6.16
C ARG A 67 -13.71 -11.34 5.81
N ILE A 68 -14.24 -10.63 4.82
CA ILE A 68 -13.81 -9.28 4.48
C ILE A 68 -14.40 -8.34 5.53
N LYS A 69 -13.53 -7.56 6.20
CA LYS A 69 -13.95 -6.53 7.18
C LYS A 69 -13.60 -5.14 6.68
N TRP A 70 -14.53 -4.21 6.84
CA TRP A 70 -14.31 -2.79 6.60
C TRP A 70 -13.49 -2.18 7.73
N LYS A 71 -12.40 -1.47 7.43
CA LYS A 71 -11.47 -0.99 8.47
C LYS A 71 -11.92 0.27 9.21
N LEU A 72 -12.87 1.02 8.65
CA LEU A 72 -13.30 2.31 9.20
C LEU A 72 -14.37 2.20 10.27
N THR A 73 -15.06 1.07 10.32
CA THR A 73 -16.12 0.82 11.29
C THR A 73 -15.62 -0.21 12.30
N GLY A 74 -15.84 0.05 13.59
CA GLY A 74 -15.33 -0.82 14.67
C GLY A 74 -15.93 -2.23 14.67
N ASP A 75 -17.12 -2.38 14.09
CA ASP A 75 -17.82 -3.66 13.90
C ASP A 75 -17.33 -4.42 12.65
N GLY A 76 -16.53 -3.78 11.78
CA GLY A 76 -16.03 -4.35 10.55
C GLY A 76 -17.08 -4.50 9.44
N SER A 77 -18.29 -3.95 9.62
CA SER A 77 -19.36 -4.01 8.62
C SER A 77 -19.15 -2.95 7.54
N PHE A 78 -19.54 -3.25 6.30
CA PHE A 78 -19.56 -2.25 5.24
C PHE A 78 -20.93 -1.56 5.22
N PRO A 79 -21.06 -0.33 5.75
CA PRO A 79 -22.38 0.25 5.99
C PRO A 79 -23.05 0.73 4.70
N ALA A 80 -22.29 1.38 3.82
CA ALA A 80 -22.79 1.93 2.57
C ALA A 80 -21.65 2.21 1.58
N VAL A 81 -21.99 2.24 0.29
CA VAL A 81 -21.05 2.60 -0.79
C VAL A 81 -20.44 3.99 -0.59
N SER A 82 -21.20 4.94 -0.02
CA SER A 82 -20.72 6.29 0.30
C SER A 82 -19.50 6.29 1.23
N SER A 83 -19.45 5.38 2.20
CA SER A 83 -18.33 5.27 3.15
C SER A 83 -17.00 4.95 2.45
N ALA A 84 -17.04 4.25 1.32
CA ALA A 84 -15.85 4.00 0.51
C ALA A 84 -15.37 5.28 -0.19
N TYR A 85 -16.29 6.08 -0.73
CA TYR A 85 -15.95 7.35 -1.35
C TYR A 85 -15.39 8.34 -0.33
N GLU A 86 -16.01 8.44 0.86
CA GLU A 86 -15.49 9.27 1.94
C GLU A 86 -14.05 8.88 2.31
N LEU A 87 -13.73 7.58 2.38
CA LEU A 87 -12.37 7.11 2.60
C LEU A 87 -11.42 7.58 1.48
N PHE A 88 -11.81 7.41 0.22
CA PHE A 88 -11.01 7.85 -0.91
C PHE A 88 -10.73 9.34 -0.87
N PHE A 89 -11.68 10.12 -0.35
CA PHE A 89 -11.56 11.57 -0.27
C PHE A 89 -11.06 12.09 1.08
N MET A 90 -10.83 11.24 2.07
CA MET A 90 -10.45 11.65 3.43
C MET A 90 -9.10 12.38 3.47
N ALA A 91 -8.19 12.05 2.55
CA ALA A 91 -6.89 12.70 2.40
C ALA A 91 -6.86 13.75 1.28
N THR A 92 -8.01 14.14 0.73
CA THR A 92 -8.05 15.15 -0.33
C THR A 92 -7.84 16.53 0.28
N GLU A 93 -6.86 17.26 -0.24
CA GLU A 93 -6.72 18.67 0.09
C GLU A 93 -7.77 19.50 -0.63
N ILE A 94 -8.42 20.38 0.13
CA ILE A 94 -9.35 21.36 -0.44
C ILE A 94 -8.52 22.38 -1.22
N CYS A 95 -8.67 22.39 -2.55
CA CYS A 95 -8.06 23.39 -3.41
C CYS A 95 -8.98 24.63 -3.46
N PRO A 96 -8.60 25.79 -2.87
CA PRO A 96 -9.48 26.97 -2.80
C PRO A 96 -9.88 27.51 -4.18
N LEU A 97 -9.04 27.31 -5.19
CA LEU A 97 -9.30 27.72 -6.58
C LEU A 97 -9.88 26.59 -7.44
N GLY A 98 -10.10 25.40 -6.87
CA GLY A 98 -10.55 24.21 -7.60
C GLY A 98 -11.92 24.38 -8.25
N GLU A 99 -12.87 25.00 -7.55
CA GLU A 99 -14.20 25.31 -8.09
C GLU A 99 -14.14 26.32 -9.23
N LEU A 100 -13.27 27.34 -9.12
CA LEU A 100 -13.07 28.32 -10.20
C LEU A 100 -12.53 27.64 -11.46
N VAL A 101 -11.56 26.74 -11.33
CA VAL A 101 -11.03 25.98 -12.46
C VAL A 101 -12.08 25.05 -13.05
N ARG A 102 -12.81 24.33 -12.19
CA ARG A 102 -13.87 23.39 -12.59
C ARG A 102 -14.97 24.09 -13.40
N HIS A 103 -15.40 25.27 -12.96
CA HIS A 103 -16.47 26.07 -13.56
C HIS A 103 -16.01 27.04 -14.65
N SER A 104 -14.70 27.16 -14.89
CA SER A 104 -14.19 28.01 -15.98
C SER A 104 -14.68 27.51 -17.35
N ARG A 105 -15.00 28.44 -18.26
CA ARG A 105 -15.33 28.14 -19.66
C ARG A 105 -14.09 27.83 -20.52
N ALA A 106 -12.96 27.53 -19.88
CA ALA A 106 -11.72 27.26 -20.58
C ALA A 106 -11.74 25.85 -21.22
N PRO A 107 -11.05 25.65 -22.36
CA PRO A 107 -10.88 24.33 -22.94
C PRO A 107 -10.33 23.32 -21.93
N SER A 108 -10.68 22.04 -22.09
CA SER A 108 -10.28 20.96 -21.14
C SER A 108 -8.78 20.92 -20.86
N ARG A 109 -7.95 21.14 -21.89
CA ARG A 109 -6.48 21.20 -21.76
C ARG A 109 -6.02 22.32 -20.82
N VAL A 110 -6.66 23.48 -20.88
CA VAL A 110 -6.33 24.65 -20.05
C VAL A 110 -6.76 24.42 -18.60
N ARG A 111 -7.95 23.83 -18.37
CA ARG A 111 -8.41 23.46 -17.03
C ARG A 111 -7.51 22.42 -16.38
N PHE A 112 -7.09 21.41 -17.14
CA PHE A 112 -6.17 20.39 -16.65
C PHE A 112 -4.81 20.99 -16.25
N PHE A 113 -4.26 21.87 -17.10
CA PHE A 113 -3.02 22.57 -16.79
C PHE A 113 -3.15 23.44 -15.54
N MET A 114 -4.22 24.23 -15.42
CA MET A 114 -4.45 25.10 -14.27
C MET A 114 -4.65 24.30 -12.98
N TRP A 115 -5.33 23.15 -13.05
CA TRP A 115 -5.45 22.20 -11.93
C TRP A 115 -4.10 21.64 -11.49
N LEU A 116 -3.21 21.27 -12.43
CA LEU A 116 -1.84 20.83 -12.11
C LEU A 116 -1.00 21.95 -11.50
N ALA A 117 -1.13 23.18 -12.02
CA ALA A 117 -0.43 24.34 -11.51
C ALA A 117 -0.83 24.65 -10.06
N LEU A 118 -2.12 24.55 -9.74
CA LEU A 118 -2.62 24.71 -8.38
C LEU A 118 -2.14 23.64 -7.40
N GLN A 119 -1.79 22.45 -7.90
CA GLN A 119 -1.19 21.39 -7.09
C GLN A 119 0.34 21.52 -6.97
N GLY A 120 0.96 22.57 -7.54
CA GLY A 120 2.41 22.71 -7.56
C GLY A 120 3.12 21.63 -8.37
N LYS A 121 2.40 20.93 -9.26
CA LYS A 121 2.92 19.82 -10.08
C LYS A 121 3.36 20.25 -11.48
N CYS A 122 3.32 21.55 -11.77
CA CYS A 122 3.93 22.09 -12.97
C CYS A 122 5.43 22.33 -12.73
N LEU A 123 6.25 21.92 -13.68
CA LEU A 123 7.67 22.27 -13.70
C LEU A 123 7.78 23.77 -13.98
N THR A 124 8.04 24.53 -12.93
CA THR A 124 8.45 25.94 -12.99
C THR A 124 9.91 26.04 -12.59
N ALA A 125 10.56 27.17 -12.82
CA ALA A 125 11.97 27.37 -12.45
C ALA A 125 12.25 27.12 -10.96
N ASP A 126 11.23 27.24 -10.11
CA ASP A 126 11.31 27.03 -8.66
C ASP A 126 11.25 25.53 -8.24
N ASN A 127 10.88 24.64 -9.17
CA ASN A 127 10.67 23.20 -8.94
C ASN A 127 11.59 22.32 -9.81
N LEU A 128 12.64 22.92 -10.39
CA LEU A 128 13.65 22.30 -11.27
C LEU A 128 14.93 21.95 -10.51
#